data_AF-A0A7X6ZLY5-F1
#
_entry.id   AF-A0A7X6ZLY5-F1
#
_cell.length_a   1.000
_cell.length_b   1.000
_cell.length_c   1.000
_cell.angle_alpha   90.00
_cell.angle_beta   90.00
_cell.angle_gamma   90.00
#
_symmetry.space_group_name_H-M   'P 1'
#
loop_
_entity.id
_entity.type
_entity.pdbx_description
1 polymer ?
#
loop_
_entity_poly.entity_id
_entity_poly.type
_entity_poly.pdbx_seq_one_letter_code
_entity_poly.pdbx_strand_id
1 'polypeptide(L)'
;MNPRSASASPGFTLLEILFALALSAALAATVAGAIAAVSHAERVAQHYATASLHLTTLQTAQRLHPTGTPPTLPGWHIEQTPLTVQHPGSPPRQGARLTLRARGNPIPPITIQLLETSP
;
A
#
# COMPACT_ATOMS: atom_id res chain seq x y z
N MET A 1 57.83 -38.97 32.22
CA MET A 1 56.64 -39.73 31.78
C MET A 1 55.49 -38.73 31.76
N ASN A 2 55.20 -38.12 30.62
CA ASN A 2 54.19 -37.05 30.53
C ASN A 2 52.82 -37.67 30.20
N PRO A 3 51.80 -37.53 31.06
CA PRO A 3 50.45 -37.89 30.66
C PRO A 3 49.98 -36.89 29.61
N ARG A 4 49.73 -37.38 28.40
CA ARG A 4 49.07 -36.60 27.34
C ARG A 4 47.70 -36.19 27.85
N SER A 5 47.51 -34.90 28.06
CA SER A 5 46.21 -34.27 28.22
C SER A 5 45.38 -34.57 26.97
N ALA A 6 44.50 -35.58 27.05
CA ALA A 6 43.44 -35.76 26.07
C ALA A 6 42.40 -34.67 26.35
N SER A 7 42.62 -33.48 25.79
CA SER A 7 41.60 -32.44 25.71
C SER A 7 40.53 -32.92 24.74
N ALA A 8 39.53 -33.62 25.25
CA ALA A 8 38.36 -33.99 24.46
C ALA A 8 37.69 -32.70 23.96
N SER A 9 37.66 -32.50 22.64
CA SER A 9 36.84 -31.43 22.07
C SER A 9 35.37 -31.79 22.36
N PRO A 10 34.60 -30.92 23.04
CA PRO A 10 33.19 -31.16 23.21
C PRO A 10 32.51 -31.08 21.83
N GLY A 11 32.00 -32.22 21.35
CA GLY A 11 31.17 -32.29 20.15
C GLY A 11 29.72 -31.91 20.46
N PHE A 12 28.97 -31.52 19.44
CA PHE A 12 27.54 -31.21 19.58
C PHE A 12 26.74 -32.48 19.84
N THR A 13 25.85 -32.42 20.81
CA THR A 13 24.84 -33.45 21.04
C THR A 13 23.74 -33.35 19.99
N LEU A 14 23.05 -34.47 19.74
CA LEU A 14 21.88 -34.49 18.84
C LEU A 14 20.81 -33.48 19.28
N LEU A 15 20.60 -33.32 20.58
CA LEU A 15 19.62 -32.37 21.13
C LEU A 15 19.99 -30.92 20.80
N GLU A 16 21.27 -30.55 20.88
CA GLU A 16 21.74 -29.21 20.52
C GLU A 16 21.52 -28.92 19.04
N ILE A 17 21.77 -29.91 18.17
CA ILE A 17 21.53 -29.77 16.72
C ILE A 17 20.05 -29.60 16.44
N LEU A 18 19.19 -30.41 17.07
CA LEU A 18 17.74 -30.31 16.90
C LEU A 18 17.20 -28.97 17.42
N PHE A 19 17.72 -28.48 18.55
CA PHE A 19 17.33 -27.18 19.10
C PHE A 19 17.77 -26.03 18.19
N ALA A 20 19.01 -26.05 17.71
CA ALA A 20 19.52 -25.05 16.76
C ALA A 20 18.71 -25.06 15.45
N LEU A 21 18.33 -26.24 14.96
CA LEU A 21 17.49 -26.37 13.77
C LEU A 21 16.08 -25.80 13.99
N ALA A 22 15.45 -26.14 15.11
CA ALA A 22 14.12 -25.62 15.46
C ALA A 22 14.14 -24.09 15.62
N LEU A 23 15.17 -23.56 16.29
CA LEU A 23 15.36 -22.12 16.45
C LEU A 23 15.58 -21.44 15.09
N SER A 24 16.40 -22.03 14.23
CA SER A 24 16.68 -21.50 12.89
C SER A 24 15.43 -21.48 12.02
N ALA A 25 14.62 -22.55 12.07
CA ALA A 25 13.35 -22.62 11.35
C ALA A 25 12.35 -21.56 11.83
N ALA A 26 12.26 -21.37 13.15
CA ALA A 26 11.40 -20.33 13.74
C ALA A 26 11.84 -18.93 13.31
N LEU A 27 13.16 -18.64 13.33
CA LEU A 27 13.71 -17.37 12.86
C LEU A 27 13.44 -17.15 11.36
N ALA A 28 13.62 -18.19 10.54
CA ALA A 28 13.37 -18.10 9.11
C ALA A 28 11.90 -17.75 8.82
N ALA A 29 10.95 -18.37 9.54
CA ALA A 29 9.52 -18.09 9.39
C ALA A 29 9.17 -16.65 9.79
N THR A 30 9.72 -16.13 10.89
CA THR A 30 9.46 -14.76 11.34
C THR A 30 10.04 -13.73 10.37
N VAL A 31 11.26 -13.95 9.87
CA VAL A 31 11.89 -13.08 8.86
C VAL A 31 11.11 -13.09 7.56
N ALA A 32 10.67 -14.25 7.08
CA ALA A 32 9.83 -14.35 5.88
C ALA A 32 8.51 -13.57 6.04
N GLY A 33 7.86 -13.69 7.20
CA GLY A 33 6.65 -12.91 7.52
C GLY A 33 6.91 -11.41 7.53
N ALA A 34 8.01 -10.96 8.13
CA ALA A 34 8.39 -9.56 8.17
C ALA A 34 8.67 -9.00 6.76
N ILE A 35 9.41 -9.74 5.92
CA ILE A 35 9.67 -9.36 4.53
C ILE A 35 8.36 -9.26 3.73
N ALA A 36 7.45 -10.23 3.91
CA ALA A 36 6.15 -10.20 3.25
C ALA A 36 5.35 -8.94 3.65
N ALA A 37 5.32 -8.60 4.94
CA ALA A 37 4.65 -7.41 5.45
C ALA A 37 5.28 -6.11 4.91
N VAL A 38 6.61 -6.01 4.91
CA VAL A 38 7.34 -4.84 4.37
C VAL A 38 7.07 -4.69 2.87
N SER A 39 7.18 -5.78 2.10
CA SER A 39 6.91 -5.74 0.65
C SER A 39 5.47 -5.32 0.34
N HIS A 40 4.52 -5.72 1.18
CA HIS A 40 3.13 -5.31 1.06
C HIS A 40 2.98 -3.80 1.37
N ALA A 41 3.58 -3.33 2.46
CA ALA A 41 3.57 -1.91 2.82
C ALA A 41 4.22 -1.03 1.74
N GLU A 42 5.35 -1.46 1.16
CA GLU A 42 6.01 -0.76 0.05
C GLU A 42 5.12 -0.68 -1.19
N ARG A 43 4.48 -1.79 -1.59
CA ARG A 43 3.54 -1.78 -2.73
C ARG A 43 2.39 -0.81 -2.50
N VAL A 44 1.84 -0.78 -1.28
CA VAL A 44 0.78 0.16 -0.90
C VAL A 44 1.29 1.60 -0.93
N ALA A 45 2.48 1.88 -0.40
CA ALA A 45 3.07 3.21 -0.40
C ALA A 45 3.37 3.73 -1.82
N GLN A 46 3.96 2.90 -2.67
CA GLN A 46 4.18 3.22 -4.09
C GLN A 46 2.86 3.50 -4.81
N HIS A 47 1.82 2.72 -4.51
CA HIS A 47 0.49 2.93 -5.07
C HIS A 47 -0.07 4.30 -4.66
N TYR A 48 0.00 4.66 -3.37
CA TYR A 48 -0.43 5.97 -2.90
C TYR A 48 0.40 7.12 -3.50
N ALA A 49 1.71 6.94 -3.67
CA ALA A 49 2.57 7.94 -4.31
C ALA A 49 2.20 8.15 -5.78
N THR A 50 1.91 7.08 -6.54
CA THR A 50 1.42 7.22 -7.92
C THR A 50 0.03 7.84 -7.97
N ALA A 51 -0.86 7.48 -7.04
CA ALA A 51 -2.19 8.05 -6.96
C ALA A 51 -2.16 9.55 -6.67
N SER A 52 -1.30 10.01 -5.75
CA SER A 52 -1.23 11.43 -5.39
C SER A 52 -0.76 12.30 -6.56
N LEU A 53 0.20 11.80 -7.37
CA LEU A 53 0.60 12.45 -8.62
C LEU A 53 -0.57 12.56 -9.59
N HIS A 54 -1.32 11.48 -9.79
CA HIS A 54 -2.49 11.46 -10.66
C HIS A 54 -3.63 12.36 -10.17
N LEU A 55 -3.84 12.42 -8.85
CA LEU A 55 -4.84 13.32 -8.25
C LEU A 55 -4.55 14.78 -8.59
N THR A 56 -3.29 15.21 -8.50
CA THR A 56 -2.90 16.56 -8.89
C THR A 56 -3.20 16.82 -10.36
N THR A 57 -2.89 15.85 -11.25
CA THR A 57 -3.21 15.96 -12.69
C THR A 57 -4.71 16.03 -12.96
N LEU A 58 -5.52 15.26 -12.23
CA LEU A 58 -6.98 15.28 -12.39
C LEU A 58 -7.57 16.60 -11.89
N GLN A 59 -7.07 17.11 -10.77
CA GLN A 59 -7.51 18.40 -10.23
C GLN A 59 -7.17 19.55 -11.18
N THR A 60 -5.98 19.55 -11.79
CA THR A 60 -5.62 20.59 -12.77
C THR A 60 -6.43 20.45 -14.05
N ALA A 61 -6.63 19.23 -14.56
CA ALA A 61 -7.46 18.99 -15.73
C ALA A 61 -8.91 19.47 -15.52
N GLN A 62 -9.48 19.24 -14.33
CA GLN A 62 -10.83 19.70 -14.01
C GLN A 62 -10.94 21.21 -13.79
N ARG A 63 -9.91 21.86 -13.23
CA ARG A 63 -9.89 23.32 -13.15
C ARG A 63 -9.90 23.98 -14.53
N LEU A 64 -9.28 23.32 -15.52
CA LEU A 64 -9.25 23.79 -16.89
C LEU A 64 -10.54 23.44 -17.66
N HIS A 65 -11.10 22.25 -17.42
CA HIS A 65 -12.32 21.76 -18.06
C HIS A 65 -13.25 21.10 -17.04
N PRO A 66 -14.10 21.88 -16.34
CA PRO A 66 -14.95 21.37 -15.25
C PRO A 66 -16.02 20.38 -15.75
N THR A 67 -16.48 20.54 -16.98
CA THR A 67 -17.47 19.67 -17.64
C THR A 67 -16.85 18.60 -18.54
N GLY A 68 -15.51 18.54 -18.62
CA GLY A 68 -14.79 17.58 -19.46
C GLY A 68 -14.83 16.17 -18.88
N THR A 69 -14.83 15.16 -19.75
CA THR A 69 -14.59 13.77 -19.33
C THR A 69 -13.19 13.65 -18.72
N PRO A 70 -13.03 12.91 -17.61
CA PRO A 70 -11.75 12.79 -16.96
C PRO A 70 -10.74 12.08 -17.88
N PRO A 71 -9.47 12.49 -17.88
CA PRO A 71 -8.45 11.90 -18.73
C PRO A 71 -8.20 10.44 -18.33
N THR A 72 -7.99 9.58 -19.33
CA THR A 72 -7.68 8.17 -19.09
C THR A 72 -6.26 8.03 -18.53
N LEU A 73 -6.13 7.42 -17.35
CA LEU A 73 -4.84 7.23 -16.68
C LEU A 73 -4.33 5.79 -16.87
N PRO A 74 -3.09 5.58 -17.31
CA PRO A 74 -2.55 4.22 -17.52
C PRO A 74 -2.57 3.40 -16.23
N GLY A 75 -3.19 2.22 -16.26
CA GLY A 75 -3.29 1.34 -15.08
C GLY A 75 -4.32 1.76 -14.03
N TRP A 76 -5.07 2.84 -14.28
CA TRP A 76 -6.06 3.39 -13.36
C TRP A 76 -7.42 3.52 -14.04
N HIS A 77 -8.46 3.12 -13.32
CA HIS A 77 -9.85 3.34 -13.70
C HIS A 77 -10.40 4.49 -12.87
N ILE A 78 -10.96 5.50 -13.53
CA ILE A 78 -11.58 6.65 -12.89
C ILE A 78 -13.09 6.49 -13.05
N GLU A 79 -13.80 6.47 -11.94
CA GLU A 79 -15.25 6.49 -11.90
C GLU A 79 -15.70 7.86 -11.40
N GLN A 80 -16.44 8.61 -12.22
CA GLN A 80 -17.01 9.90 -11.84
C GLN A 80 -18.49 9.72 -11.50
N THR A 81 -18.85 9.97 -10.26
CA THR A 81 -20.24 9.97 -9.80
C THR A 81 -20.65 11.40 -9.51
N PRO A 82 -21.68 11.96 -10.18
CA PRO A 82 -22.21 13.26 -9.83
C PRO A 82 -22.72 13.24 -8.38
N LEU A 83 -22.33 14.24 -7.59
CA LEU A 83 -22.67 14.34 -6.18
C LEU A 83 -23.29 15.71 -5.92
N THR A 84 -24.54 15.73 -5.46
CA THR A 84 -25.18 16.95 -4.97
C THR A 84 -24.99 17.02 -3.47
N VAL A 85 -24.18 17.97 -3.00
CA VAL A 85 -23.94 18.17 -1.57
C VAL A 85 -24.90 19.25 -1.07
N GLN A 86 -25.88 18.86 -0.23
CA GLN A 86 -26.74 19.80 0.48
C GLN A 86 -26.09 20.17 1.82
N HIS A 87 -25.77 21.45 2.01
CA HIS A 87 -25.41 22.00 3.31
C HIS A 87 -26.64 22.70 3.92
N PRO A 88 -26.93 22.49 5.22
CA PRO A 88 -28.02 23.18 5.89
C PRO A 88 -27.77 24.70 5.84
N GLY A 89 -28.71 25.45 5.29
CA GLY A 89 -28.62 26.91 5.12
C GLY A 89 -27.87 27.39 3.87
N SER A 90 -27.55 26.53 2.92
CA SER A 90 -26.89 26.90 1.65
C SER A 90 -27.61 26.29 0.44
N PRO A 91 -27.58 26.94 -0.74
CA PRO A 91 -28.10 26.32 -1.96
C PRO A 91 -27.34 25.01 -2.26
N PRO A 92 -28.02 24.01 -2.86
CA PRO A 92 -27.40 22.73 -3.20
C PRO A 92 -26.20 22.97 -4.12
N ARG A 93 -25.02 22.53 -3.69
CA ARG A 93 -23.82 22.60 -4.53
C ARG A 93 -23.74 21.36 -5.39
N GLN A 94 -23.62 21.57 -6.70
CA GLN A 94 -23.28 20.51 -7.62
C GLN A 94 -21.79 20.20 -7.46
N GLY A 95 -21.45 18.93 -7.60
CA GLY A 95 -20.11 18.43 -7.42
C GLY A 95 -19.95 17.08 -8.07
N ALA A 96 -18.74 16.54 -8.02
CA ALA A 96 -18.42 15.23 -8.55
C ALA A 96 -17.55 14.48 -7.55
N ARG A 97 -17.90 13.22 -7.30
CA ARG A 97 -17.02 12.27 -6.64
C ARG A 97 -16.21 11.57 -7.72
N LEU A 98 -14.88 11.63 -7.63
CA LEU A 98 -14.01 10.78 -8.44
C LEU A 98 -13.47 9.66 -7.58
N THR A 99 -13.64 8.43 -8.03
CA THR A 99 -13.07 7.24 -7.42
C THR A 99 -12.02 6.68 -8.34
N LEU A 100 -10.77 6.68 -7.90
CA LEU A 100 -9.65 6.05 -8.59
C LEU A 100 -9.49 4.61 -8.10
N ARG A 101 -9.49 3.68 -9.06
CA ARG A 101 -9.27 2.24 -8.84
C ARG A 101 -8.06 1.77 -9.63
N ALA A 102 -7.15 1.04 -8.98
CA ALA A 102 -6.08 0.33 -9.68
C ALA A 102 -6.68 -0.77 -10.55
N ARG A 103 -6.22 -0.91 -11.81
CA ARG A 103 -6.66 -1.99 -12.68
C ARG A 103 -5.93 -3.28 -12.30
N GLY A 104 -6.65 -4.23 -11.70
CA GLY A 104 -6.15 -5.60 -11.46
C GLY A 104 -5.54 -5.89 -10.08
N ASN A 105 -5.68 -5.01 -9.09
CA ASN A 105 -5.15 -5.26 -7.74
C ASN A 105 -6.18 -4.89 -6.64
N PRO A 106 -6.25 -5.62 -5.51
CA PRO A 106 -7.19 -5.37 -4.42
C PRO A 106 -6.72 -4.24 -3.50
N ILE A 107 -6.14 -3.17 -4.08
CA ILE A 107 -5.74 -2.00 -3.30
C ILE A 107 -6.99 -1.12 -3.15
N PRO A 108 -7.31 -0.63 -1.94
CA PRO A 108 -8.52 0.14 -1.71
C PRO A 108 -8.62 1.35 -2.64
N PRO A 109 -9.81 1.63 -3.20
CA PRO A 109 -10.01 2.77 -4.07
C PRO A 109 -9.78 4.08 -3.33
N ILE A 110 -9.17 5.03 -4.02
CA ILE A 110 -8.99 6.39 -3.49
C ILE A 110 -10.17 7.23 -4.00
N THR A 111 -10.92 7.82 -3.06
CA THR A 111 -12.09 8.62 -3.38
C THR A 111 -11.83 10.08 -3.03
N ILE A 112 -12.04 10.97 -4.00
CA ILE A 112 -12.02 12.41 -3.81
C ILE A 112 -13.40 12.99 -4.08
N GLN A 113 -13.78 14.00 -3.30
CA GLN A 113 -15.01 14.77 -3.51
C GLN A 113 -14.60 16.15 -3.99
N LEU A 114 -15.12 16.54 -5.15
CA LEU A 114 -14.93 17.86 -5.71
C LEU A 114 -16.26 18.59 -5.54
N LEU A 115 -16.23 19.65 -4.76
CA LEU A 115 -17.35 20.59 -4.68
C LEU A 115 -17.09 21.66 -5.73
N GLU A 116 -18.09 22.00 -6.54
CA GLU A 116 -18.00 23.24 -7.31
C GLU A 116 -17.94 24.42 -6.34
N THR A 117 -16.79 25.08 -6.30
CA THR A 117 -16.70 26.43 -5.79
C THR A 117 -17.25 27.34 -6.87
N SER A 118 -18.53 27.68 -6.77
CA SER A 118 -19.07 28.83 -7.49
C SER A 118 -18.16 30.04 -7.22
N PRO A 119 -17.80 30.84 -8.23
CA PRO A 119 -17.20 32.15 -8.00
C PRO A 119 -18.14 33.07 -7.21
#